data_AF-A0A3D1UXJ8-F1
#
_entry.id   AF-A0A3D1UXJ8-F1
#
_cell.length_a   1.000
_cell.length_b   1.000
_cell.length_c   1.000
_cell.angle_alpha   90.00
_cell.angle_beta   90.00
_cell.angle_gamma   90.00
#
_symmetry.space_group_name_H-M   'P 1'
#
loop_
_entity.id
_entity.type
_entity.pdbx_description
1 polymer ?
#
loop_
_entity_poly.entity_id
_entity_poly.type
_entity_poly.pdbx_seq_one_letter_code
_entity_poly.pdbx_strand_id
1 'polypeptide(L)'
;MISQRRAKLIECGWDNPTIQFFHDHIREIEKIPYDGTRLKLERPVRKNGKETVHGWRTVTGTEKWNYEWFAEDLRLLKETKSDIYTDNFLLFGFPSCVPWDDAERWNVFCHNTAIMARLAKEGGLKGFVLDTECYSSPLQFKYYGREAEYEQTKKLARERGRQFMKAIASEYPDMTLFTFLLFTMNGRFINSACPEETLKNSDYSLKVPFLNGMLDELPAQMKIVEGNESAGYTAACREDLLQAYFNAVQVIRNSTYVENQAKLKQVQVGAAIYLDAYFVWRGERNEPYALFQELSPSGKLDAFRRMLGYTLEITDEYAWSWGECGEWWPMPLRKPAMDRITLMYRRDRMWVNSVPGIMEAFVNARKPLESAVKLIQEQKLPNLIRNASFDDVKNDGAPAHWGIWARGKQAVMKTLKESGAGKKDDSAAFAGNTPIATFTQAFRVKPEEQFLISGYFRTDGNAKASIEVGWGCGGRQRVELERILVEPVQKTEDGWIFCRSLFSVPPGRDLIFVHLYVSNAEKGKAYFDKIELHRIDYCPFYRQLLEKTTNMKPDNPAE
;
A
#
# COMPACT_ATOMS: atom_id res chain seq x y z
N MET A 1 -9.77 -1.49 -19.25
CA MET A 1 -9.59 -2.52 -18.20
C MET A 1 -8.27 -2.25 -17.49
N ILE A 2 -8.27 -1.38 -16.48
CA ILE A 2 -7.20 -1.43 -15.47
C ILE A 2 -7.61 -2.60 -14.59
N SER A 3 -7.16 -3.80 -14.95
CA SER A 3 -7.06 -4.87 -13.96
C SER A 3 -6.11 -4.30 -12.90
N GLN A 4 -6.66 -3.74 -11.82
CA GLN A 4 -5.85 -3.31 -10.69
C GLN A 4 -5.14 -4.57 -10.21
N ARG A 5 -3.87 -4.72 -10.61
CA ARG A 5 -2.96 -5.64 -9.94
C ARG A 5 -2.92 -5.15 -8.51
N ARG A 6 -3.50 -5.94 -7.62
CA ARG A 6 -3.54 -5.63 -6.20
C ARG A 6 -2.11 -5.61 -5.69
N ALA A 7 -1.70 -4.49 -5.09
CA ALA A 7 -0.38 -4.37 -4.49
C ALA A 7 -0.15 -5.50 -3.48
N LYS A 8 1.07 -6.04 -3.48
CA LYS A 8 1.56 -7.00 -2.51
C LYS A 8 1.99 -6.24 -1.26
N LEU A 9 1.82 -6.85 -0.09
CA LEU A 9 2.17 -6.26 1.19
C LEU A 9 3.29 -7.08 1.83
N ILE A 10 4.43 -6.43 2.10
CA ILE A 10 5.61 -7.06 2.68
C ILE A 10 5.76 -6.66 4.14
N GLU A 11 5.94 -7.65 5.01
CA GLU A 11 6.26 -7.46 6.42
C GLU A 11 7.77 -7.16 6.55
N CYS A 12 8.12 -6.04 7.17
CA CYS A 12 9.51 -5.58 7.29
C CYS A 12 9.93 -5.21 8.71
N GLY A 13 9.12 -5.44 9.74
CA GLY A 13 9.39 -5.05 11.12
C GLY A 13 10.65 -5.65 11.75
N TRP A 14 10.82 -5.38 13.04
CA TRP A 14 11.95 -5.91 13.82
C TRP A 14 11.85 -7.41 14.12
N ASP A 15 10.68 -8.01 13.89
CA ASP A 15 10.38 -9.43 14.01
C ASP A 15 10.77 -10.25 12.78
N ASN A 16 11.57 -9.68 11.89
CA ASN A 16 12.08 -10.37 10.70
C ASN A 16 12.74 -11.73 11.05
N PRO A 17 12.27 -12.85 10.46
CA PRO A 17 12.72 -14.18 10.83
C PRO A 17 14.10 -14.52 10.25
N THR A 18 14.80 -15.47 10.85
CA THR A 18 15.94 -16.13 10.19
C THR A 18 15.41 -17.14 9.16
N ILE A 19 16.25 -17.60 8.24
CA ILE A 19 15.86 -18.65 7.27
C ILE A 19 15.37 -19.91 7.98
N GLN A 20 16.05 -20.33 9.06
CA GLN A 20 15.65 -21.48 9.88
C GLN A 20 14.27 -21.27 10.51
N PHE A 21 14.06 -20.12 11.17
CA PHE A 21 12.77 -19.83 11.81
C PHE A 21 11.64 -19.79 10.77
N PHE A 22 11.89 -19.17 9.61
CA PHE A 22 10.92 -19.10 8.53
C PHE A 22 10.51 -20.49 8.03
N HIS A 23 11.48 -21.39 7.85
CA HIS A 23 11.22 -22.78 7.50
C HIS A 23 10.36 -23.50 8.56
N ASP A 24 10.76 -23.41 9.83
CA ASP A 24 10.13 -24.15 10.92
C ASP A 24 8.71 -23.64 11.23
N HIS A 25 8.43 -22.35 10.98
CA HIS A 25 7.20 -21.67 11.37
C HIS A 25 6.35 -21.18 10.19
N ILE A 26 6.63 -21.60 8.95
CA ILE A 26 5.92 -21.08 7.76
C ILE A 26 4.39 -21.18 7.87
N ARG A 27 3.87 -22.26 8.46
CA ARG A 27 2.41 -22.47 8.63
C ARG A 27 1.76 -21.50 9.61
N GLU A 28 2.52 -20.98 10.55
CA GLU A 28 2.05 -19.97 11.50
C GLU A 28 2.14 -18.57 10.90
N ILE A 29 3.23 -18.31 10.17
CA ILE A 29 3.46 -17.07 9.42
C ILE A 29 2.36 -16.88 8.36
N GLU A 30 1.95 -17.94 7.65
CA GLU A 30 0.86 -17.93 6.67
C GLU A 30 -0.50 -17.47 7.20
N LYS A 31 -0.69 -17.42 8.53
CA LYS A 31 -1.92 -16.90 9.15
C LYS A 31 -1.98 -15.38 9.12
N ILE A 32 -0.85 -14.70 8.94
CA ILE A 32 -0.74 -13.24 8.94
C ILE A 32 -0.92 -12.72 7.49
N PRO A 33 -1.74 -11.67 7.26
CA PRO A 33 -2.20 -11.27 5.92
C PRO A 33 -1.17 -10.46 5.10
N TYR A 34 0.07 -10.94 5.04
CA TYR A 34 1.12 -10.45 4.14
C TYR A 34 1.34 -11.41 2.97
N ASP A 35 1.94 -10.90 1.90
CA ASP A 35 2.33 -11.68 0.71
C ASP A 35 3.81 -12.13 0.78
N GLY A 36 4.52 -11.69 1.81
CA GLY A 36 5.93 -11.98 2.02
C GLY A 36 6.52 -11.23 3.22
N THR A 37 7.76 -11.57 3.55
CA THR A 37 8.57 -10.89 4.56
C THR A 37 10.03 -10.81 4.12
N ARG A 38 10.86 -10.11 4.89
CA ARG A 38 12.32 -10.12 4.73
C ARG A 38 12.98 -11.13 5.69
N LEU A 39 13.90 -11.93 5.17
CA LEU A 39 14.60 -12.97 5.91
C LEU A 39 16.02 -12.52 6.26
N LYS A 40 16.46 -12.85 7.48
CA LYS A 40 17.86 -12.67 7.91
C LYS A 40 18.67 -13.91 7.56
N LEU A 41 19.76 -13.68 6.84
CA LEU A 41 20.86 -14.63 6.72
C LEU A 41 21.80 -14.46 7.92
N GLU A 42 21.95 -15.51 8.72
CA GLU A 42 22.84 -15.57 9.88
C GLU A 42 23.43 -16.98 9.99
N ARG A 43 24.51 -17.25 9.25
CA ARG A 43 25.15 -18.57 9.18
C ARG A 43 26.40 -18.61 10.07
N PRO A 44 26.39 -19.32 11.21
CA PRO A 44 27.61 -19.55 11.98
C PRO A 44 28.54 -20.50 11.21
N VAL A 45 29.81 -20.12 11.13
CA VAL A 45 30.88 -20.95 10.55
C VAL A 45 32.03 -21.01 11.54
N ARG A 46 32.47 -22.24 11.86
CA ARG A 46 33.60 -22.46 12.77
C ARG A 46 34.89 -22.66 11.98
N LYS A 47 35.90 -21.82 12.26
CA LYS A 47 37.24 -21.89 11.65
C LYS A 47 38.29 -21.69 12.72
N ASN A 48 39.34 -22.52 12.71
CA ASN A 48 40.49 -22.40 13.62
C ASN A 48 40.06 -22.27 15.10
N GLY A 49 39.02 -23.00 15.50
CA GLY A 49 38.48 -22.97 16.87
C GLY A 49 37.56 -21.79 17.20
N LYS A 50 37.46 -20.77 16.34
CA LYS A 50 36.59 -19.59 16.51
C LYS A 50 35.33 -19.71 15.63
N GLU A 51 34.18 -19.34 16.19
CA GLU A 51 32.94 -19.22 15.43
C GLU A 51 32.71 -17.77 15.01
N THR A 52 32.38 -17.57 13.74
CA THR A 52 32.01 -16.28 13.17
C THR A 52 30.67 -16.41 12.45
N VAL A 53 29.83 -15.39 12.54
CA VAL A 53 28.51 -15.38 11.88
C VAL A 53 28.63 -14.65 10.54
N HIS A 54 28.12 -15.29 9.48
CA HIS A 54 28.18 -14.79 8.12
C HIS A 54 26.77 -14.49 7.60
N GLY A 55 26.57 -13.28 7.12
CA GLY A 55 25.25 -12.82 6.69
C GLY A 55 25.16 -11.30 6.63
N TRP A 56 23.94 -10.78 6.76
CA TRP A 56 23.69 -9.37 6.45
C TRP A 56 24.56 -8.38 7.24
N ARG A 57 24.89 -8.69 8.51
CA ARG A 57 25.74 -7.83 9.37
C ARG A 57 27.23 -7.86 9.03
N THR A 58 27.69 -8.86 8.29
CA THR A 58 29.12 -9.11 8.03
C THR A 58 29.48 -9.07 6.55
N VAL A 59 28.52 -8.76 5.67
CA VAL A 59 28.71 -8.75 4.21
C VAL A 59 29.78 -7.76 3.74
N THR A 60 29.89 -6.60 4.40
CA THR A 60 30.95 -5.59 4.16
C THR A 60 32.27 -5.91 4.90
N GLY A 61 32.35 -7.07 5.56
CA GLY A 61 33.55 -7.54 6.25
C GLY A 61 34.72 -7.79 5.31
N THR A 62 35.91 -8.03 5.87
CA THR A 62 37.15 -8.28 5.11
C THR A 62 37.29 -9.71 4.63
N GLU A 63 36.45 -10.61 5.12
CA GLU A 63 36.51 -12.02 4.81
C GLU A 63 35.73 -12.33 3.53
N LYS A 64 36.43 -12.92 2.58
CA LYS A 64 35.81 -13.49 1.38
C LYS A 64 35.07 -14.77 1.76
N TRP A 65 33.78 -14.83 1.49
CA TRP A 65 32.95 -15.97 1.84
C TRP A 65 33.09 -17.13 0.86
N ASN A 66 32.80 -18.33 1.34
CA ASN A 66 32.64 -19.51 0.49
C ASN A 66 31.16 -19.88 0.35
N TYR A 67 30.71 -20.19 -0.87
CA TYR A 67 29.31 -20.44 -1.15
C TYR A 67 28.80 -21.69 -0.41
N GLU A 68 29.62 -22.73 -0.29
CA GLU A 68 29.25 -24.00 0.35
C GLU A 68 28.94 -23.86 1.85
N TRP A 69 29.36 -22.77 2.50
CA TRP A 69 29.00 -22.52 3.90
C TRP A 69 27.49 -22.32 4.09
N PHE A 70 26.78 -21.93 3.03
CA PHE A 70 25.34 -21.64 3.02
C PHE A 70 24.50 -22.80 2.48
N ALA A 71 25.07 -24.00 2.32
CA ALA A 71 24.36 -25.17 1.78
C ALA A 71 23.10 -25.51 2.59
N GLU A 72 23.16 -25.35 3.91
CA GLU A 72 22.02 -25.58 4.79
C GLU A 72 20.94 -24.50 4.64
N ASP A 73 21.32 -23.22 4.53
CA ASP A 73 20.35 -22.15 4.24
C ASP A 73 19.61 -22.41 2.92
N LEU A 74 20.35 -22.84 1.89
CA LEU A 74 19.80 -23.17 0.59
C LEU A 74 18.82 -24.34 0.66
N ARG A 75 19.16 -25.39 1.43
CA ARG A 75 18.29 -26.54 1.65
C ARG A 75 16.96 -26.11 2.30
N LEU A 76 17.03 -25.35 3.39
CA LEU A 76 15.87 -24.84 4.12
C LEU A 76 14.98 -23.96 3.24
N LEU A 77 15.56 -23.05 2.46
CA LEU A 77 14.83 -22.22 1.51
C LEU A 77 14.10 -23.06 0.44
N LYS A 78 14.77 -24.08 -0.11
CA LYS A 78 14.16 -24.97 -1.12
C LYS A 78 13.03 -25.82 -0.55
N GLU A 79 13.12 -26.25 0.71
CA GLU A 79 12.10 -27.04 1.39
C GLU A 79 10.90 -26.20 1.83
N THR A 80 11.10 -24.92 2.13
CA THR A 80 10.01 -24.02 2.53
C THR A 80 9.08 -23.74 1.34
N LYS A 81 7.81 -24.14 1.44
CA LYS A 81 6.78 -23.92 0.41
C LYS A 81 5.59 -23.17 0.98
N SER A 82 5.22 -22.07 0.33
CA SER A 82 4.03 -21.29 0.65
C SER A 82 3.36 -20.79 -0.64
N ASP A 83 2.04 -20.93 -0.71
CA ASP A 83 1.20 -20.34 -1.76
C ASP A 83 0.73 -18.92 -1.41
N ILE A 84 1.06 -18.45 -0.19
CA ILE A 84 0.66 -17.15 0.35
C ILE A 84 1.87 -16.22 0.40
N TYR A 85 2.95 -16.66 1.07
CA TYR A 85 4.19 -15.91 1.20
C TYR A 85 5.08 -16.17 -0.02
N THR A 86 4.68 -15.66 -1.18
CA THR A 86 5.38 -15.87 -2.46
C THR A 86 6.48 -14.85 -2.73
N ASP A 87 6.46 -13.71 -2.04
CA ASP A 87 7.36 -12.59 -2.29
C ASP A 87 8.23 -12.30 -1.07
N ASN A 88 9.07 -13.28 -0.73
CA ASN A 88 10.05 -13.14 0.34
C ASN A 88 11.39 -12.61 -0.18
N PHE A 89 12.09 -11.84 0.63
CA PHE A 89 13.34 -11.18 0.25
C PHE A 89 14.44 -11.46 1.27
N LEU A 90 15.71 -11.49 0.87
CA LEU A 90 16.81 -11.41 1.85
C LEU A 90 17.00 -9.97 2.30
N LEU A 91 17.16 -9.76 3.61
CA LEU A 91 17.64 -8.49 4.14
C LEU A 91 19.10 -8.28 3.70
N PHE A 92 19.35 -7.13 3.11
CA PHE A 92 20.67 -6.69 2.67
C PHE A 92 20.90 -5.23 3.07
N GLY A 93 22.14 -4.81 3.31
CA GLY A 93 22.45 -3.42 3.57
C GLY A 93 23.94 -3.14 3.70
N PHE A 94 24.27 -1.96 4.25
CA PHE A 94 25.64 -1.51 4.49
C PHE A 94 25.92 -1.41 6.00
N PRO A 95 26.14 -2.56 6.69
CA PRO A 95 26.32 -2.58 8.15
C PRO A 95 27.60 -1.88 8.61
N SER A 96 28.55 -1.64 7.71
CA SER A 96 29.73 -0.80 7.92
C SER A 96 30.22 -0.19 6.61
N CYS A 97 30.97 0.91 6.71
CA CYS A 97 31.52 1.59 5.54
C CYS A 97 32.65 0.80 4.87
N VAL A 98 32.60 0.75 3.53
CA VAL A 98 33.65 0.30 2.63
C VAL A 98 34.26 1.54 1.96
N PRO A 99 35.54 1.88 2.18
CA PRO A 99 36.18 3.06 1.59
C PRO A 99 36.08 3.06 0.07
N TRP A 100 35.84 4.22 -0.55
CA TRP A 100 35.50 4.29 -1.98
C TRP A 100 36.67 3.94 -2.91
N ASP A 101 37.89 4.27 -2.49
CA ASP A 101 39.15 4.04 -3.20
C ASP A 101 39.75 2.63 -2.97
N ASP A 102 39.28 1.89 -1.97
CA ASP A 102 39.79 0.55 -1.65
C ASP A 102 39.18 -0.53 -2.56
N ALA A 103 39.84 -0.78 -3.69
CA ALA A 103 39.40 -1.76 -4.66
C ALA A 103 39.35 -3.20 -4.12
N GLU A 104 40.25 -3.57 -3.21
CA GLU A 104 40.29 -4.92 -2.64
C GLU A 104 39.10 -5.15 -1.71
N ARG A 105 38.78 -4.18 -0.85
CA ARG A 105 37.59 -4.26 0.03
C ARG A 105 36.30 -4.31 -0.77
N TRP A 106 36.18 -3.53 -1.84
CA TRP A 106 35.02 -3.59 -2.73
C TRP A 106 34.94 -4.92 -3.50
N ASN A 107 36.06 -5.52 -3.90
CA ASN A 107 36.07 -6.85 -4.50
C ASN A 107 35.55 -7.92 -3.54
N VAL A 108 35.96 -7.88 -2.27
CA VAL A 108 35.45 -8.80 -1.23
C VAL A 108 33.96 -8.58 -1.00
N PHE A 109 33.53 -7.33 -0.83
CA PHE A 109 32.12 -6.99 -0.62
C PHE A 109 31.23 -7.45 -1.79
N CYS A 110 31.65 -7.19 -3.03
CA CYS A 110 30.90 -7.60 -4.22
C CYS A 110 30.88 -9.13 -4.38
N HIS A 111 31.96 -9.83 -4.05
CA HIS A 111 31.97 -11.30 -4.00
C HIS A 111 30.96 -11.86 -3.00
N ASN A 112 30.93 -11.32 -1.78
CA ASN A 112 29.98 -11.75 -0.75
C ASN A 112 28.52 -11.40 -1.16
N THR A 113 28.33 -10.26 -1.81
CA THR A 113 27.04 -9.84 -2.37
C THR A 113 26.55 -10.81 -3.46
N ALA A 114 27.43 -11.23 -4.37
CA ALA A 114 27.11 -12.24 -5.38
C ALA A 114 26.67 -13.56 -4.75
N ILE A 115 27.34 -14.02 -3.69
CA ILE A 115 26.93 -15.21 -2.93
C ILE A 115 25.50 -15.05 -2.38
N MET A 116 25.16 -13.90 -1.78
CA MET A 116 23.81 -13.66 -1.29
C MET A 116 22.78 -13.63 -2.43
N ALA A 117 23.13 -13.06 -3.59
CA ALA A 117 22.24 -12.98 -4.75
C ALA A 117 21.97 -14.38 -5.33
N ARG A 118 23.02 -15.21 -5.42
CA ARG A 118 22.93 -16.60 -5.83
C ARG A 118 22.07 -17.42 -4.86
N LEU A 119 22.28 -17.26 -3.55
CA LEU A 119 21.47 -17.91 -2.52
C LEU A 119 19.98 -17.52 -2.63
N ALA A 120 19.68 -16.23 -2.80
CA ALA A 120 18.30 -15.76 -2.98
C ALA A 120 17.64 -16.39 -4.21
N LYS A 121 18.33 -16.44 -5.35
CA LYS A 121 17.82 -17.03 -6.58
C LYS A 121 17.57 -18.52 -6.43
N GLU A 122 18.59 -19.27 -6.02
CA GLU A 122 18.49 -20.73 -5.91
C GLU A 122 17.54 -21.18 -4.80
N GLY A 123 17.36 -20.35 -3.76
CA GLY A 123 16.39 -20.55 -2.68
C GLY A 123 14.96 -20.14 -3.01
N GLY A 124 14.70 -19.57 -4.21
CA GLY A 124 13.36 -19.19 -4.63
C GLY A 124 12.82 -17.90 -4.00
N LEU A 125 13.69 -17.02 -3.48
CA LEU A 125 13.33 -15.71 -2.98
C LEU A 125 13.18 -14.71 -4.12
N LYS A 126 12.35 -13.67 -3.94
CA LYS A 126 12.06 -12.67 -4.96
C LYS A 126 13.22 -11.68 -5.20
N GLY A 127 14.08 -11.54 -4.21
CA GLY A 127 15.30 -10.73 -4.31
C GLY A 127 15.77 -10.22 -2.96
N PHE A 128 16.18 -8.96 -2.92
CA PHE A 128 16.66 -8.29 -1.71
C PHE A 128 15.69 -7.21 -1.25
N VAL A 129 15.65 -7.00 0.06
CA VAL A 129 15.31 -5.72 0.68
C VAL A 129 16.63 -5.05 1.04
N LEU A 130 17.02 -4.07 0.24
CA LEU A 130 18.23 -3.26 0.40
C LEU A 130 17.93 -2.05 1.31
N ASP A 131 18.49 -2.14 2.52
CA ASP A 131 18.56 -1.05 3.46
C ASP A 131 19.87 -0.28 3.26
N THR A 132 19.74 0.93 2.72
CA THR A 132 20.89 1.82 2.48
C THR A 132 21.23 2.72 3.67
N GLU A 133 20.48 2.64 4.76
CA GLU A 133 20.80 3.38 5.97
C GLU A 133 22.04 2.76 6.63
N CYS A 134 22.96 3.62 7.08
CA CYS A 134 24.15 3.20 7.79
C CYS A 134 24.06 3.72 9.22
N TYR A 135 24.03 2.81 10.19
CA TYR A 135 23.92 3.18 11.61
C TYR A 135 25.28 3.14 12.33
N SER A 136 26.37 2.95 11.58
CA SER A 136 27.74 3.00 12.07
C SER A 136 28.49 4.15 11.42
N SER A 137 29.26 4.90 12.20
CA SER A 137 30.17 5.92 11.65
C SER A 137 31.51 5.28 11.24
N PRO A 138 32.13 5.66 10.10
CA PRO A 138 31.61 6.62 9.12
C PRO A 138 30.43 6.07 8.31
N LEU A 139 29.53 6.96 7.88
CA LEU A 139 28.39 6.62 7.03
C LEU A 139 28.87 6.32 5.59
N GLN A 140 28.40 5.23 4.99
CA GLN A 140 28.84 4.81 3.65
C GLN A 140 28.69 5.91 2.59
N PHE A 141 27.53 6.58 2.54
CA PHE A 141 27.17 7.51 1.46
C PHE A 141 27.50 8.97 1.76
N LYS A 142 28.18 9.26 2.87
CA LYS A 142 28.59 10.61 3.22
C LYS A 142 29.98 10.91 2.67
N TYR A 143 30.11 12.04 2.00
CA TYR A 143 31.41 12.60 1.66
C TYR A 143 32.08 13.24 2.89
N TYR A 144 33.25 12.76 3.26
CA TYR A 144 34.04 13.28 4.38
C TYR A 144 35.27 14.10 3.97
N GLY A 145 35.58 14.17 2.66
CA GLY A 145 36.79 14.85 2.17
C GLY A 145 38.11 14.21 2.63
N ARG A 146 38.12 12.91 2.94
CA ARG A 146 39.28 12.19 3.46
C ARG A 146 40.04 11.39 2.39
N GLU A 147 39.33 10.94 1.35
CA GLU A 147 39.86 10.02 0.33
C GLU A 147 40.35 10.79 -0.90
N ALA A 148 39.47 11.65 -1.45
CA ALA A 148 39.76 12.49 -2.61
C ALA A 148 38.86 13.72 -2.62
N GLU A 149 39.06 14.61 -3.60
CA GLU A 149 38.12 15.69 -3.91
C GLU A 149 36.72 15.15 -4.25
N TYR A 150 35.69 15.97 -4.03
CA TYR A 150 34.30 15.54 -4.13
C TYR A 150 33.96 14.96 -5.51
N GLU A 151 34.38 15.62 -6.59
CA GLU A 151 34.13 15.14 -7.96
C GLU A 151 34.83 13.81 -8.28
N GLN A 152 36.00 13.58 -7.69
CA GLN A 152 36.70 12.29 -7.85
C GLN A 152 36.00 11.20 -7.04
N THR A 153 35.55 11.51 -5.84
CA THR A 153 34.81 10.57 -4.98
C THR A 153 33.45 10.20 -5.60
N LYS A 154 32.76 11.13 -6.28
CA LYS A 154 31.55 10.83 -7.06
C LYS A 154 31.82 9.81 -8.17
N LYS A 155 32.93 9.94 -8.89
CA LYS A 155 33.32 8.98 -9.95
C LYS A 155 33.58 7.60 -9.35
N LEU A 156 34.26 7.53 -8.21
CA LEU A 156 34.46 6.28 -7.47
C LEU A 156 33.13 5.68 -7.03
N ALA A 157 32.24 6.47 -6.42
CA ALA A 157 30.93 6.01 -6.00
C ALA A 157 30.11 5.42 -7.16
N ARG A 158 30.10 6.06 -8.34
CA ARG A 158 29.46 5.52 -9.55
C ARG A 158 30.13 4.22 -10.02
N GLU A 159 31.44 4.14 -10.01
CA GLU A 159 32.15 2.89 -10.35
C GLU A 159 31.80 1.75 -9.39
N ARG A 160 31.72 2.03 -8.09
CA ARG A 160 31.31 1.04 -7.09
C ARG A 160 29.85 0.62 -7.23
N GLY A 161 28.98 1.55 -7.64
CA GLY A 161 27.60 1.23 -8.02
C GLY A 161 27.53 0.24 -9.19
N ARG A 162 28.36 0.44 -10.22
CA ARG A 162 28.49 -0.51 -11.35
C ARG A 162 28.98 -1.87 -10.88
N GLN A 163 30.04 -1.87 -10.08
CA GLN A 163 30.66 -3.09 -9.56
C GLN A 163 29.66 -3.91 -8.72
N PHE A 164 28.91 -3.23 -7.84
CA PHE A 164 27.87 -3.83 -7.01
C PHE A 164 26.75 -4.44 -7.85
N MET A 165 26.19 -3.69 -8.80
CA MET A 165 25.10 -4.19 -9.64
C MET A 165 25.55 -5.32 -10.55
N LYS A 166 26.77 -5.27 -11.12
CA LYS A 166 27.34 -6.39 -11.89
C LYS A 166 27.39 -7.69 -11.10
N ALA A 167 27.83 -7.61 -9.83
CA ALA A 167 27.93 -8.77 -8.96
C ALA A 167 26.57 -9.40 -8.63
N ILE A 168 25.52 -8.57 -8.48
CA ILE A 168 24.15 -9.07 -8.33
C ILE A 168 23.66 -9.67 -9.65
N ALA A 169 23.80 -8.93 -10.76
CA ALA A 169 23.29 -9.29 -12.07
C ALA A 169 23.89 -10.59 -12.62
N SER A 170 25.16 -10.89 -12.32
CA SER A 170 25.81 -12.13 -12.74
C SER A 170 25.15 -13.37 -12.15
N GLU A 171 24.57 -13.25 -10.96
CA GLU A 171 23.93 -14.37 -10.26
C GLU A 171 22.41 -14.34 -10.43
N TYR A 172 21.78 -13.17 -10.30
CA TYR A 172 20.33 -12.99 -10.28
C TYR A 172 19.85 -11.82 -11.18
N PRO A 173 19.82 -12.00 -12.50
CA PRO A 173 19.56 -10.92 -13.47
C PRO A 173 18.10 -10.42 -13.53
N ASP A 174 17.15 -11.15 -12.95
CA ASP A 174 15.71 -10.85 -12.90
C ASP A 174 15.21 -10.58 -11.47
N MET A 175 16.13 -10.27 -10.55
CA MET A 175 15.82 -9.92 -9.16
C MET A 175 14.83 -8.76 -9.04
N THR A 176 13.99 -8.77 -8.02
CA THR A 176 13.36 -7.54 -7.51
C THR A 176 14.21 -6.96 -6.38
N LEU A 177 14.83 -5.82 -6.62
CA LEU A 177 15.59 -5.07 -5.62
C LEU A 177 14.64 -4.09 -4.92
N PHE A 178 14.05 -4.55 -3.82
CA PHE A 178 13.22 -3.72 -2.96
C PHE A 178 14.11 -2.81 -2.12
N THR A 179 13.79 -1.52 -2.01
CA THR A 179 14.52 -0.58 -1.14
C THR A 179 13.55 0.21 -0.27
N PHE A 180 13.93 0.62 0.93
CA PHE A 180 13.06 1.49 1.74
C PHE A 180 13.11 2.95 1.28
N LEU A 181 14.32 3.45 0.99
CA LEU A 181 14.60 4.86 0.69
C LEU A 181 15.83 5.02 -0.23
N LEU A 182 15.85 4.43 -1.43
CA LEU A 182 17.03 4.52 -2.31
C LEU A 182 17.17 5.91 -2.96
N PHE A 183 16.10 6.39 -3.58
CA PHE A 183 16.02 7.66 -4.30
C PHE A 183 15.52 8.79 -3.38
N THR A 184 14.43 8.52 -2.66
CA THR A 184 13.64 9.55 -1.94
C THR A 184 14.39 10.19 -0.77
N MET A 185 15.37 9.50 -0.17
CA MET A 185 16.25 10.05 0.89
C MET A 185 16.92 11.38 0.51
N ASN A 186 17.23 11.57 -0.77
CA ASN A 186 17.88 12.79 -1.26
C ASN A 186 16.90 13.84 -1.83
N GLY A 187 15.59 13.58 -1.78
CA GLY A 187 14.59 14.40 -2.48
C GLY A 187 14.64 15.88 -2.12
N ARG A 188 14.79 16.21 -0.82
CA ARG A 188 14.90 17.61 -0.36
C ARG A 188 16.13 18.35 -0.88
N PHE A 189 17.20 17.62 -1.20
CA PHE A 189 18.45 18.20 -1.72
C PHE A 189 18.41 18.33 -3.24
N ILE A 190 17.84 17.33 -3.93
CA ILE A 190 17.69 17.31 -5.38
C ILE A 190 16.76 18.42 -5.87
N ASN A 191 15.72 18.74 -5.11
CA ASN A 191 14.75 19.77 -5.47
C ASN A 191 15.14 21.18 -4.98
N SER A 192 16.36 21.38 -4.48
CA SER A 192 16.81 22.71 -4.04
C SER A 192 17.17 23.61 -5.24
N ALA A 193 17.30 24.92 -4.99
CA ALA A 193 17.74 25.86 -6.04
C ALA A 193 19.18 25.61 -6.50
N CYS A 194 20.00 24.98 -5.65
CA CYS A 194 21.40 24.63 -5.92
C CYS A 194 21.65 23.15 -5.54
N PRO A 195 21.15 22.18 -6.32
CA PRO A 195 21.16 20.77 -5.92
C PRO A 195 22.54 20.21 -5.63
N GLU A 196 23.53 20.53 -6.47
CA GLU A 196 24.90 20.00 -6.34
C GLU A 196 25.55 20.41 -5.00
N GLU A 197 25.48 21.71 -4.66
CA GLU A 197 26.05 22.23 -3.42
C GLU A 197 25.28 21.72 -2.19
N THR A 198 23.95 21.60 -2.31
CA THR A 198 23.13 21.11 -1.19
C THR A 198 23.38 19.62 -0.95
N LEU A 199 23.50 18.83 -2.02
CA LEU A 199 23.81 17.40 -1.96
C LEU A 199 25.19 17.16 -1.35
N LYS A 200 26.21 17.91 -1.76
CA LYS A 200 27.59 17.79 -1.25
C LYS A 200 27.66 17.83 0.28
N ASN A 201 26.82 18.67 0.90
CA ASN A 201 26.78 18.89 2.34
C ASN A 201 25.83 17.94 3.10
N SER A 202 25.19 16.98 2.42
CA SER A 202 24.29 16.00 3.02
C SER A 202 25.00 14.73 3.49
N ASP A 203 24.36 13.99 4.41
CA ASP A 203 24.83 12.67 4.87
C ASP A 203 24.72 11.56 3.79
N TYR A 204 24.13 11.88 2.63
CA TYR A 204 23.89 10.95 1.53
C TYR A 204 24.41 11.49 0.19
N SER A 205 25.43 12.35 0.25
CA SER A 205 26.00 13.07 -0.90
C SER A 205 26.53 12.16 -2.01
N LEU A 206 26.99 10.96 -1.69
CA LEU A 206 27.53 9.97 -2.63
C LEU A 206 26.51 8.91 -3.06
N LYS A 207 25.26 9.00 -2.59
CA LYS A 207 24.22 8.02 -2.92
C LYS A 207 23.74 8.16 -4.37
N VAL A 208 23.55 9.39 -4.87
CA VAL A 208 23.13 9.67 -6.25
C VAL A 208 24.12 9.10 -7.29
N PRO A 209 25.44 9.34 -7.21
CA PRO A 209 26.38 8.75 -8.15
C PRO A 209 26.43 7.21 -8.03
N PHE A 210 26.39 6.64 -6.81
CA PHE A 210 26.34 5.19 -6.61
C PHE A 210 25.10 4.56 -7.27
N LEU A 211 23.92 5.12 -7.02
CA LEU A 211 22.66 4.73 -7.65
C LEU A 211 22.77 4.77 -9.18
N ASN A 212 23.33 5.82 -9.77
CA ASN A 212 23.50 5.88 -11.22
C ASN A 212 24.49 4.83 -11.73
N GLY A 213 25.50 4.48 -10.94
CA GLY A 213 26.36 3.33 -11.22
C GLY A 213 25.59 2.01 -11.25
N MET A 214 24.64 1.82 -10.34
CA MET A 214 23.76 0.66 -10.39
C MET A 214 22.89 0.67 -11.67
N LEU A 215 22.34 1.83 -12.05
CA LEU A 215 21.50 1.96 -13.24
C LEU A 215 22.27 1.70 -14.55
N ASP A 216 23.55 2.07 -14.61
CA ASP A 216 24.44 1.79 -15.76
C ASP A 216 24.45 0.29 -16.11
N GLU A 217 24.37 -0.57 -15.09
CA GLU A 217 24.52 -2.03 -15.20
C GLU A 217 23.23 -2.79 -14.87
N LEU A 218 22.11 -2.08 -14.73
CA LEU A 218 20.81 -2.68 -14.39
C LEU A 218 20.32 -3.58 -15.54
N PRO A 219 20.19 -4.91 -15.34
CA PRO A 219 19.70 -5.81 -16.38
C PRO A 219 18.26 -5.50 -16.76
N ALA A 220 17.86 -5.76 -18.01
CA ALA A 220 16.53 -5.39 -18.50
C ALA A 220 15.36 -6.06 -17.77
N GLN A 221 15.58 -7.22 -17.14
CA GLN A 221 14.56 -7.99 -16.41
C GLN A 221 14.49 -7.64 -14.92
N MET A 222 15.54 -7.00 -14.38
CA MET A 222 15.59 -6.62 -12.97
C MET A 222 14.65 -5.44 -12.71
N LYS A 223 14.04 -5.40 -11.53
CA LYS A 223 13.21 -4.28 -11.07
C LYS A 223 13.82 -3.65 -9.82
N ILE A 224 13.63 -2.34 -9.66
CA ILE A 224 13.91 -1.63 -8.41
C ILE A 224 12.59 -1.14 -7.84
N VAL A 225 12.34 -1.34 -6.56
CA VAL A 225 11.20 -0.76 -5.84
C VAL A 225 11.71 0.30 -4.88
N GLU A 226 11.27 1.54 -5.06
CA GLU A 226 11.49 2.65 -4.12
C GLU A 226 10.36 2.63 -3.09
N GLY A 227 10.65 2.20 -1.85
CA GLY A 227 9.67 1.97 -0.80
C GLY A 227 9.03 3.23 -0.22
N ASN A 228 9.57 4.43 -0.52
CA ASN A 228 9.02 5.73 -0.14
C ASN A 228 8.67 5.85 1.35
N GLU A 229 9.58 5.35 2.21
CA GLU A 229 9.36 5.20 3.65
C GLU A 229 8.84 6.46 4.33
N SER A 230 9.63 7.55 4.25
CA SER A 230 9.39 8.75 5.05
C SER A 230 8.03 9.38 4.75
N ALA A 231 7.63 9.40 3.48
CA ALA A 231 6.34 9.97 3.09
C ALA A 231 5.17 9.04 3.42
N GLY A 232 5.37 7.72 3.36
CA GLY A 232 4.37 6.75 3.84
C GLY A 232 4.13 6.85 5.35
N TYR A 233 5.19 7.03 6.13
CA TYR A 233 5.13 7.14 7.59
C TYR A 233 4.47 8.43 8.10
N THR A 234 4.40 9.47 7.27
CA THR A 234 3.82 10.77 7.64
C THR A 234 2.52 11.09 6.91
N ALA A 235 2.01 10.19 6.06
CA ALA A 235 0.76 10.42 5.37
C ALA A 235 -0.44 10.31 6.33
N ALA A 236 -1.31 11.32 6.32
CA ALA A 236 -2.51 11.35 7.15
C ALA A 236 -3.80 11.09 6.35
N CYS A 237 -3.76 11.31 5.04
CA CYS A 237 -4.91 11.09 4.16
C CYS A 237 -4.51 10.50 2.81
N ARG A 238 -5.50 10.21 1.96
CA ARG A 238 -5.27 9.67 0.61
C ARG A 238 -4.50 10.66 -0.25
N GLU A 239 -4.79 11.95 -0.10
CA GLU A 239 -4.14 13.04 -0.85
C GLU A 239 -2.64 13.13 -0.51
N ASP A 240 -2.25 12.93 0.74
CA ASP A 240 -0.84 12.90 1.14
C ASP A 240 -0.10 11.74 0.46
N LEU A 241 -0.70 10.55 0.40
CA LEU A 241 -0.12 9.39 -0.28
C LEU A 241 0.00 9.62 -1.79
N LEU A 242 -1.01 10.25 -2.42
CA LEU A 242 -0.93 10.60 -3.84
C LEU A 242 0.19 11.61 -4.09
N GLN A 243 0.28 12.65 -3.26
CA GLN A 243 1.35 13.63 -3.34
C GLN A 243 2.73 12.98 -3.14
N ALA A 244 2.84 12.06 -2.17
CA ALA A 244 4.04 11.28 -1.92
C ALA A 244 4.46 10.46 -3.13
N TYR A 245 3.52 9.81 -3.81
CA TYR A 245 3.78 9.04 -5.03
C TYR A 245 4.32 9.96 -6.14
N PHE A 246 3.63 11.07 -6.44
CA PHE A 246 4.08 12.00 -7.48
C PHE A 246 5.43 12.64 -7.17
N ASN A 247 5.68 12.97 -5.90
CA ASN A 247 6.98 13.47 -5.45
C ASN A 247 8.08 12.42 -5.63
N ALA A 248 7.82 11.15 -5.29
CA ALA A 248 8.78 10.07 -5.50
C ALA A 248 9.13 9.92 -6.99
N VAL A 249 8.13 9.92 -7.88
CA VAL A 249 8.35 9.88 -9.34
C VAL A 249 9.25 11.03 -9.81
N GLN A 250 9.00 12.26 -9.33
CA GLN A 250 9.84 13.42 -9.67
C GLN A 250 11.26 13.28 -9.13
N VAL A 251 11.44 12.87 -7.88
CA VAL A 251 12.76 12.68 -7.26
C VAL A 251 13.55 11.58 -7.97
N ILE A 252 12.91 10.45 -8.30
CA ILE A 252 13.52 9.37 -9.09
C ILE A 252 14.03 9.91 -10.42
N ARG A 253 13.20 10.67 -11.14
CA ARG A 253 13.58 11.28 -12.42
C ARG A 253 14.75 12.25 -12.28
N ASN A 254 14.71 13.13 -11.28
CA ASN A 254 15.69 14.20 -11.08
C ASN A 254 17.04 13.69 -10.53
N SER A 255 17.05 12.55 -9.83
CA SER A 255 18.28 11.88 -9.37
C SER A 255 18.93 10.98 -10.42
N THR A 256 18.29 10.78 -11.56
CA THR A 256 18.77 9.87 -12.60
C THR A 256 19.46 10.65 -13.72
N TYR A 257 20.68 10.23 -14.06
CA TYR A 257 21.45 10.83 -15.16
C TYR A 257 20.79 10.56 -16.51
N VAL A 258 21.04 11.44 -17.47
CA VAL A 258 20.36 11.45 -18.78
C VAL A 258 20.47 10.10 -19.49
N GLU A 259 21.66 9.49 -19.46
CA GLU A 259 21.96 8.18 -20.04
C GLU A 259 21.13 7.03 -19.43
N ASN A 260 20.68 7.18 -18.18
CA ASN A 260 19.95 6.16 -17.43
C ASN A 260 18.43 6.39 -17.41
N GLN A 261 17.92 7.48 -17.98
CA GLN A 261 16.49 7.81 -17.97
C GLN A 261 15.62 6.69 -18.58
N ALA A 262 16.12 5.98 -19.59
CA ALA A 262 15.40 4.85 -20.22
C ALA A 262 15.21 3.64 -19.27
N LYS A 263 16.01 3.54 -18.19
CA LYS A 263 15.90 2.48 -17.18
C LYS A 263 14.77 2.73 -16.19
N LEU A 264 14.21 3.95 -16.12
CA LEU A 264 13.16 4.30 -15.16
C LEU A 264 11.88 3.48 -15.32
N LYS A 265 11.64 2.89 -16.50
CA LYS A 265 10.55 1.90 -16.71
C LYS A 265 10.68 0.63 -15.85
N GLN A 266 11.85 0.39 -15.26
CA GLN A 266 12.15 -0.73 -14.36
C GLN A 266 12.06 -0.33 -12.88
N VAL A 267 11.79 0.94 -12.59
CA VAL A 267 11.64 1.47 -11.23
C VAL A 267 10.16 1.60 -10.90
N GLN A 268 9.77 1.05 -9.76
CA GLN A 268 8.42 1.11 -9.20
C GLN A 268 8.43 1.97 -7.93
N VAL A 269 7.31 2.60 -7.63
CA VAL A 269 7.08 3.35 -6.40
C VAL A 269 6.18 2.54 -5.47
N GLY A 270 6.75 2.20 -4.32
CA GLY A 270 6.09 1.61 -3.16
C GLY A 270 5.59 2.68 -2.18
N ALA A 271 4.93 2.23 -1.12
CA ALA A 271 4.61 3.06 0.03
C ALA A 271 4.63 2.24 1.33
N ALA A 272 4.97 2.92 2.42
CA ALA A 272 5.17 2.32 3.74
C ALA A 272 4.04 2.64 4.72
N ILE A 273 3.84 1.76 5.70
CA ILE A 273 2.97 2.01 6.85
C ILE A 273 3.74 1.73 8.14
N TYR A 274 3.77 2.70 9.04
CA TYR A 274 4.38 2.53 10.35
C TYR A 274 3.34 2.15 11.40
N LEU A 275 3.34 0.88 11.86
CA LEU A 275 2.32 0.35 12.78
C LEU A 275 2.32 1.08 14.13
N ASP A 276 3.50 1.41 14.65
CA ASP A 276 3.63 2.07 15.95
C ASP A 276 2.98 3.45 15.97
N ALA A 277 3.01 4.19 14.85
CA ALA A 277 2.35 5.50 14.74
C ALA A 277 0.83 5.46 15.02
N TYR A 278 0.18 4.32 14.77
CA TYR A 278 -1.26 4.14 15.02
C TYR A 278 -1.53 3.61 16.42
N PHE A 279 -0.73 2.64 16.87
CA PHE A 279 -1.09 1.79 18.01
C PHE A 279 -0.26 2.03 19.26
N VAL A 280 0.91 2.66 19.15
CA VAL A 280 1.80 2.93 20.28
C VAL A 280 1.73 4.42 20.63
N TRP A 281 1.38 4.71 21.88
CA TRP A 281 1.41 6.09 22.39
C TRP A 281 2.64 6.25 23.27
N ARG A 282 3.63 7.02 22.81
CA ARG A 282 4.90 7.25 23.54
C ARG A 282 4.89 8.48 24.44
N GLY A 283 3.77 9.22 24.51
CA GLY A 283 3.55 10.25 25.53
C GLY A 283 4.10 11.66 25.23
N GLU A 284 4.86 11.83 24.15
CA GLU A 284 5.45 13.13 23.79
C GLU A 284 4.75 13.77 22.58
N ARG A 285 4.42 15.06 22.68
CA ARG A 285 3.80 15.86 21.60
C ARG A 285 4.70 16.09 20.37
N ASN A 286 5.97 15.71 20.43
CA ASN A 286 6.99 16.02 19.43
C ASN A 286 7.52 14.79 18.67
N GLU A 287 6.82 13.65 18.70
CA GLU A 287 7.21 12.54 17.85
C GLU A 287 6.87 12.85 16.37
N PRO A 288 7.85 12.81 15.46
CA PRO A 288 7.69 13.21 14.06
C PRO A 288 6.69 12.34 13.27
N TYR A 289 6.31 11.19 13.83
CA TYR A 289 5.40 10.21 13.21
C TYR A 289 4.11 10.02 14.01
N ALA A 290 3.82 10.86 15.02
CA ALA A 290 2.59 10.77 15.81
C ALA A 290 1.36 11.31 15.06
N LEU A 291 1.05 10.71 13.91
CA LEU A 291 -0.09 11.06 13.07
C LEU A 291 -1.42 10.90 13.81
N PHE A 292 -1.48 10.04 14.83
CA PHE A 292 -2.73 9.64 15.47
C PHE A 292 -3.51 10.77 16.17
N GLN A 293 -2.87 11.85 16.63
CA GLN A 293 -3.62 12.91 17.33
C GLN A 293 -4.58 13.66 16.39
N GLU A 294 -4.38 13.58 15.08
CA GLU A 294 -5.15 14.31 14.07
C GLU A 294 -6.07 13.42 13.21
N LEU A 295 -6.02 12.08 13.39
CA LEU A 295 -6.35 11.11 12.32
C LEU A 295 -7.73 10.41 12.31
N SER A 296 -8.69 10.80 13.16
CA SER A 296 -10.15 10.66 12.91
C SER A 296 -10.96 10.50 14.22
N PRO A 297 -12.17 11.08 14.31
CA PRO A 297 -13.18 10.76 15.32
C PRO A 297 -13.58 9.28 15.42
N SER A 298 -13.19 8.42 14.46
CA SER A 298 -13.65 7.03 14.31
C SER A 298 -12.82 6.00 15.11
N GLY A 299 -11.55 6.28 15.41
CA GLY A 299 -10.68 5.45 16.26
C GLY A 299 -9.47 4.85 15.51
N LYS A 300 -8.43 4.45 16.27
CA LYS A 300 -7.11 4.00 15.79
C LYS A 300 -7.18 2.96 14.66
N LEU A 301 -7.97 1.92 14.88
CA LEU A 301 -8.00 0.75 14.00
C LEU A 301 -8.67 1.03 12.66
N ASP A 302 -9.71 1.87 12.64
CA ASP A 302 -10.34 2.27 11.39
C ASP A 302 -9.48 3.26 10.59
N ALA A 303 -8.79 4.18 11.27
CA ALA A 303 -7.79 5.03 10.62
C ALA A 303 -6.68 4.18 9.95
N PHE A 304 -6.13 3.21 10.68
CA PHE A 304 -5.16 2.26 10.14
C PHE A 304 -5.71 1.49 8.93
N ARG A 305 -6.92 0.93 9.03
CA ARG A 305 -7.58 0.21 7.91
C ARG A 305 -7.68 1.08 6.66
N ARG A 306 -8.14 2.33 6.81
CA ARG A 306 -8.30 3.26 5.67
C ARG A 306 -6.98 3.58 5.01
N MET A 307 -5.98 3.93 5.81
CA MET A 307 -4.64 4.25 5.29
C MET A 307 -4.00 3.04 4.63
N LEU A 308 -4.14 1.84 5.20
CA LEU A 308 -3.71 0.61 4.54
C LEU A 308 -4.40 0.39 3.19
N GLY A 309 -5.71 0.66 3.10
CA GLY A 309 -6.44 0.59 1.84
C GLY A 309 -5.88 1.56 0.79
N TYR A 310 -5.65 2.82 1.16
CA TYR A 310 -5.10 3.83 0.26
C TYR A 310 -3.65 3.52 -0.15
N THR A 311 -2.82 3.04 0.77
CA THR A 311 -1.45 2.61 0.47
C THR A 311 -1.45 1.50 -0.60
N LEU A 312 -2.32 0.51 -0.46
CA LEU A 312 -2.44 -0.59 -1.43
C LEU A 312 -3.02 -0.14 -2.78
N GLU A 313 -3.85 0.90 -2.79
CA GLU A 313 -4.44 1.47 -4.01
C GLU A 313 -3.42 2.27 -4.84
N ILE A 314 -2.57 3.07 -4.18
CA ILE A 314 -1.70 4.06 -4.82
C ILE A 314 -0.34 3.47 -5.25
N THR A 315 0.05 2.37 -4.61
CA THR A 315 1.33 1.70 -4.87
C THR A 315 1.32 0.91 -6.19
N ASP A 316 2.47 0.87 -6.89
CA ASP A 316 2.58 0.12 -8.17
C ASP A 316 2.45 -1.41 -8.00
N GLU A 317 3.31 -2.03 -7.17
CA GLU A 317 3.33 -3.49 -6.99
C GLU A 317 3.59 -3.90 -5.54
N TYR A 318 4.42 -3.17 -4.77
CA TYR A 318 4.74 -3.55 -3.39
C TYR A 318 4.57 -2.40 -2.39
N ALA A 319 3.61 -2.58 -1.49
CA ALA A 319 3.51 -1.85 -0.24
C ALA A 319 4.21 -2.63 0.87
N TRP A 320 4.51 -1.96 1.98
CA TRP A 320 5.15 -2.62 3.12
C TRP A 320 4.79 -1.95 4.45
N SER A 321 5.04 -2.68 5.54
CA SER A 321 4.84 -2.13 6.87
C SER A 321 6.04 -2.36 7.78
N TRP A 322 6.22 -1.45 8.72
CA TRP A 322 7.22 -1.55 9.76
C TRP A 322 6.56 -1.54 11.14
N GLY A 323 7.05 -2.39 12.02
CA GLY A 323 6.71 -2.42 13.44
C GLY A 323 7.97 -2.56 14.27
N GLU A 324 8.13 -1.69 15.27
CA GLU A 324 9.26 -1.73 16.21
C GLU A 324 8.86 -2.45 17.50
N CYS A 325 7.75 -2.00 18.09
CA CYS A 325 7.37 -2.44 19.42
C CYS A 325 6.72 -3.82 19.43
N GLY A 326 6.30 -4.41 18.29
CA GLY A 326 5.54 -5.67 18.28
C GLY A 326 5.93 -6.70 17.26
N GLU A 327 5.25 -7.83 17.37
CA GLU A 327 5.55 -9.07 16.66
C GLU A 327 4.27 -9.64 16.04
N TRP A 328 4.38 -10.15 14.83
CA TRP A 328 3.33 -10.88 14.13
C TRP A 328 3.38 -12.39 14.38
N TRP A 329 4.55 -12.91 14.72
CA TRP A 329 4.82 -14.30 15.10
C TRP A 329 5.75 -14.34 16.31
N PRO A 330 5.66 -15.40 17.14
CA PRO A 330 6.44 -15.50 18.37
C PRO A 330 7.93 -15.66 18.06
N MET A 331 8.71 -14.61 18.29
CA MET A 331 10.16 -14.67 18.13
C MET A 331 10.84 -15.04 19.45
N PRO A 332 12.01 -15.71 19.42
CA PRO A 332 12.87 -15.84 20.59
C PRO A 332 13.13 -14.46 21.22
N LEU A 333 13.11 -14.39 22.55
CA LEU A 333 13.23 -13.13 23.32
C LEU A 333 14.37 -12.25 22.79
N ARG A 334 14.05 -10.97 22.55
CA ARG A 334 15.05 -9.96 22.15
C ARG A 334 15.90 -9.59 23.37
N LYS A 335 16.96 -8.79 23.17
CA LYS A 335 17.76 -8.28 24.31
C LYS A 335 16.82 -7.57 25.32
N PRO A 336 17.04 -7.71 26.64
CA PRO A 336 16.13 -7.19 27.68
C PRO A 336 15.78 -5.69 27.59
N ALA A 337 16.67 -4.88 27.00
CA ALA A 337 16.42 -3.44 26.79
C ALA A 337 15.29 -3.15 25.79
N MET A 338 15.10 -4.01 24.78
CA MET A 338 14.02 -3.87 23.82
C MET A 338 12.69 -4.37 24.39
N ASP A 339 12.72 -5.43 25.20
CA ASP A 339 11.54 -5.93 25.90
C ASP A 339 10.97 -4.90 26.89
N ARG A 340 11.83 -4.09 27.54
CA ARG A 340 11.39 -2.97 28.38
C ARG A 340 10.61 -1.92 27.60
N ILE A 341 11.03 -1.59 26.38
CA ILE A 341 10.34 -0.62 25.51
C ILE A 341 9.01 -1.23 25.04
N THR A 342 9.00 -2.49 24.59
CA THR A 342 7.79 -3.19 24.15
C THR A 342 6.74 -3.32 25.26
N LEU A 343 7.15 -3.62 26.49
CA LEU A 343 6.25 -3.78 27.64
C LEU A 343 5.90 -2.46 28.35
N MET A 344 6.63 -1.37 28.09
CA MET A 344 6.29 -0.05 28.63
C MET A 344 4.98 0.51 28.05
N TYR A 345 4.62 0.10 26.84
CA TYR A 345 3.52 0.73 26.10
C TYR A 345 2.36 -0.23 25.79
N ARG A 346 2.46 -1.53 26.12
CA ARG A 346 1.54 -2.57 25.61
C ARG A 346 1.35 -3.72 26.61
N ARG A 347 0.21 -4.41 26.49
CA ARG A 347 -0.13 -5.58 27.33
C ARG A 347 0.49 -6.89 26.81
N ASP A 348 0.75 -6.98 25.50
CA ASP A 348 1.30 -8.18 24.84
C ASP A 348 2.30 -7.78 23.73
N ARG A 349 3.24 -8.69 23.42
CA ARG A 349 4.20 -8.54 22.31
C ARG A 349 3.55 -8.78 20.95
N MET A 350 2.52 -9.60 20.89
CA MET A 350 1.80 -9.94 19.66
C MET A 350 0.85 -8.81 19.24
N TRP A 351 0.96 -8.35 17.98
CA TRP A 351 0.05 -7.34 17.42
C TRP A 351 -1.41 -7.78 17.48
N VAL A 352 -1.66 -9.05 17.18
CA VAL A 352 -3.01 -9.65 17.18
C VAL A 352 -3.68 -9.63 18.55
N ASN A 353 -2.90 -9.69 19.64
CA ASN A 353 -3.41 -9.65 21.01
C ASN A 353 -3.55 -8.21 21.52
N SER A 354 -2.56 -7.35 21.20
CA SER A 354 -2.55 -5.95 21.65
C SER A 354 -3.52 -5.06 20.88
N VAL A 355 -3.92 -5.46 19.67
CA VAL A 355 -4.85 -4.70 18.80
C VAL A 355 -5.95 -5.64 18.29
N PRO A 356 -6.97 -5.96 19.11
CA PRO A 356 -8.08 -6.78 18.65
C PRO A 356 -8.78 -6.14 17.44
N GLY A 357 -9.04 -6.93 16.39
CA GLY A 357 -9.58 -6.45 15.12
C GLY A 357 -8.52 -6.11 14.06
N ILE A 358 -7.22 -6.18 14.38
CA ILE A 358 -6.16 -5.83 13.41
C ILE A 358 -6.16 -6.75 12.19
N MET A 359 -6.39 -8.04 12.37
CA MET A 359 -6.45 -9.01 11.28
C MET A 359 -7.59 -8.68 10.31
N GLU A 360 -8.76 -8.33 10.85
CA GLU A 360 -9.91 -7.88 10.11
C GLU A 360 -9.64 -6.57 9.39
N ALA A 361 -8.91 -5.63 9.99
CA ALA A 361 -8.50 -4.40 9.32
C ALA A 361 -7.64 -4.66 8.09
N PHE A 362 -6.70 -5.61 8.13
CA PHE A 362 -5.95 -6.01 6.95
C PHE A 362 -6.85 -6.65 5.88
N VAL A 363 -7.70 -7.61 6.27
CA VAL A 363 -8.64 -8.26 5.34
C VAL A 363 -9.54 -7.21 4.66
N ASN A 364 -10.08 -6.28 5.45
CA ASN A 364 -10.97 -5.21 4.99
C ASN A 364 -10.26 -4.22 4.09
N ALA A 365 -9.03 -3.83 4.39
CA ALA A 365 -8.25 -2.94 3.56
C ALA A 365 -7.89 -3.58 2.21
N ARG A 366 -7.55 -4.88 2.21
CA ARG A 366 -7.18 -5.56 0.97
C ARG A 366 -8.44 -5.93 0.14
N LYS A 367 -9.58 -6.26 0.76
CA LYS A 367 -10.85 -6.63 0.09
C LYS A 367 -11.98 -5.64 0.39
N PRO A 368 -11.83 -4.34 0.09
CA PRO A 368 -12.72 -3.31 0.60
C PRO A 368 -14.17 -3.48 0.15
N LEU A 369 -14.39 -3.94 -1.08
CA LEU A 369 -15.72 -4.16 -1.63
C LEU A 369 -16.44 -5.35 -0.98
N GLU A 370 -15.78 -6.51 -0.91
CA GLU A 370 -16.34 -7.73 -0.30
C GLU A 370 -16.64 -7.49 1.18
N SER A 371 -15.72 -6.83 1.90
CA SER A 371 -15.89 -6.50 3.31
C SER A 371 -17.04 -5.53 3.57
N ALA A 372 -17.22 -4.51 2.72
CA ALA A 372 -18.34 -3.58 2.86
C ALA A 372 -19.68 -4.29 2.63
N VAL A 373 -19.78 -5.18 1.64
CA VAL A 373 -20.99 -5.99 1.39
C VAL A 373 -21.29 -6.90 2.59
N LYS A 374 -20.28 -7.60 3.11
CA LYS A 374 -20.42 -8.44 4.29
C LYS A 374 -20.91 -7.63 5.50
N LEU A 375 -20.32 -6.46 5.74
CA LEU A 375 -20.71 -5.56 6.83
C LEU A 375 -22.18 -5.13 6.71
N ILE A 376 -22.64 -4.75 5.51
CA ILE A 376 -24.04 -4.39 5.26
C ILE A 376 -24.97 -5.55 5.62
N GLN A 377 -24.62 -6.77 5.23
CA GLN A 377 -25.44 -7.96 5.50
C GLN A 377 -25.48 -8.32 6.98
N GLU A 378 -24.32 -8.35 7.64
CA GLU A 378 -24.19 -8.75 9.05
C GLU A 378 -24.81 -7.72 10.00
N GLN A 379 -24.63 -6.42 9.72
CA GLN A 379 -25.17 -5.34 10.56
C GLN A 379 -26.52 -4.82 10.08
N LYS A 380 -27.05 -5.33 8.96
CA LYS A 380 -28.30 -4.87 8.33
C LYS A 380 -28.31 -3.35 8.16
N LEU A 381 -27.23 -2.83 7.57
CA LEU A 381 -27.08 -1.39 7.38
C LEU A 381 -28.22 -0.84 6.50
N PRO A 382 -28.79 0.32 6.86
CA PRO A 382 -29.96 0.85 6.15
C PRO A 382 -29.57 1.46 4.81
N ASN A 383 -30.42 1.24 3.79
CA ASN A 383 -30.34 1.98 2.55
C ASN A 383 -30.76 3.45 2.78
N LEU A 384 -29.87 4.38 2.45
CA LEU A 384 -30.10 5.82 2.58
C LEU A 384 -30.96 6.39 1.44
N ILE A 385 -30.99 5.72 0.28
CA ILE A 385 -31.82 6.14 -0.86
C ILE A 385 -33.30 6.06 -0.47
N ARG A 386 -34.00 7.17 -0.58
CA ARG A 386 -35.47 7.18 -0.43
C ARG A 386 -36.12 6.72 -1.72
N ASN A 387 -37.19 5.93 -1.61
CA ASN A 387 -37.93 5.42 -2.76
C ASN A 387 -37.01 4.71 -3.77
N ALA A 388 -36.19 3.78 -3.27
CA ALA A 388 -35.20 3.02 -4.04
C ALA A 388 -35.80 2.06 -5.07
N SER A 389 -37.03 1.58 -4.82
CA SER A 389 -37.82 0.74 -5.73
C SER A 389 -38.70 1.56 -6.67
N PHE A 390 -38.74 2.89 -6.52
CA PHE A 390 -39.55 3.81 -7.31
C PHE A 390 -41.08 3.61 -7.23
N ASP A 391 -41.58 2.82 -6.27
CA ASP A 391 -43.01 2.53 -6.12
C ASP A 391 -43.84 3.72 -5.66
N ASP A 392 -43.23 4.68 -4.97
CA ASP A 392 -43.87 5.93 -4.56
C ASP A 392 -43.80 6.97 -5.69
N VAL A 393 -44.95 7.46 -6.10
CA VAL A 393 -45.13 8.24 -7.34
C VAL A 393 -45.90 9.52 -7.04
N LYS A 394 -45.39 10.66 -7.52
CA LYS A 394 -46.05 11.96 -7.46
C LYS A 394 -47.25 12.00 -8.42
N ASN A 395 -48.12 13.00 -8.24
CA ASN A 395 -49.31 13.19 -9.09
C ASN A 395 -48.99 13.36 -10.58
N ASP A 396 -47.81 13.87 -10.93
CA ASP A 396 -47.32 14.03 -12.30
C ASP A 396 -46.68 12.76 -12.87
N GLY A 397 -46.70 11.64 -12.14
CA GLY A 397 -46.11 10.37 -12.54
C GLY A 397 -44.60 10.26 -12.26
N ALA A 398 -43.96 11.30 -11.75
CA ALA A 398 -42.55 11.27 -11.41
C ALA A 398 -42.28 10.49 -10.11
N PRO A 399 -41.12 9.83 -9.96
CA PRO A 399 -40.76 9.19 -8.70
C PRO A 399 -40.68 10.20 -7.56
N ALA A 400 -41.37 9.90 -6.44
CA ALA A 400 -41.32 10.69 -5.22
C ALA A 400 -39.88 10.73 -4.66
N HIS A 401 -39.55 11.82 -3.95
CA HIS A 401 -38.23 12.07 -3.31
C HIS A 401 -37.02 12.26 -4.25
N TRP A 402 -37.16 12.05 -5.55
CA TRP A 402 -36.12 12.36 -6.52
C TRP A 402 -36.28 13.77 -7.09
N GLY A 403 -35.17 14.51 -7.13
CA GLY A 403 -35.02 15.71 -7.93
C GLY A 403 -34.86 15.31 -9.39
N ILE A 404 -35.57 15.97 -10.29
CA ILE A 404 -35.62 15.60 -11.71
C ILE A 404 -35.25 16.81 -12.54
N TRP A 405 -34.35 16.60 -13.48
CA TRP A 405 -34.00 17.58 -14.50
C TRP A 405 -33.84 16.88 -15.85
N ALA A 406 -34.38 17.49 -16.90
CA ALA A 406 -34.22 17.00 -18.27
C ALA A 406 -34.17 18.17 -19.25
N ARG A 407 -33.45 17.99 -20.35
CA ARG A 407 -33.40 18.97 -21.43
C ARG A 407 -34.45 18.64 -22.50
N GLY A 408 -35.21 19.63 -22.94
CA GLY A 408 -36.19 19.48 -24.02
C GLY A 408 -37.63 19.39 -23.53
N LYS A 409 -38.54 20.09 -24.23
CA LYS A 409 -39.94 20.26 -23.81
C LYS A 409 -40.78 18.98 -23.88
N GLN A 410 -40.31 17.97 -24.58
CA GLN A 410 -40.98 16.66 -24.74
C GLN A 410 -40.36 15.56 -23.87
N ALA A 411 -39.42 15.92 -22.97
CA ALA A 411 -38.77 14.97 -22.09
C ALA A 411 -39.79 14.26 -21.19
N VAL A 412 -39.63 12.95 -21.05
CA VAL A 412 -40.49 12.10 -20.22
C VAL A 412 -39.64 11.53 -19.09
N MET A 413 -40.00 11.88 -17.85
CA MET A 413 -39.33 11.45 -16.62
C MET A 413 -40.40 10.95 -15.64
N LYS A 414 -40.57 9.64 -15.50
CA LYS A 414 -41.68 9.03 -14.74
C LYS A 414 -41.30 7.71 -14.10
N THR A 415 -42.15 7.22 -13.20
CA THR A 415 -42.14 5.82 -12.75
C THR A 415 -42.96 4.98 -13.73
N LEU A 416 -42.42 3.83 -14.16
CA LEU A 416 -43.16 2.81 -14.90
C LEU A 416 -43.51 1.62 -13.99
N LYS A 417 -44.74 1.13 -14.09
CA LYS A 417 -45.30 -0.01 -13.31
C LYS A 417 -45.87 -1.10 -14.22
N GLU A 418 -45.16 -1.42 -15.30
CA GLU A 418 -45.55 -2.46 -16.26
C GLU A 418 -44.61 -3.66 -16.17
N SER A 419 -45.08 -4.85 -16.54
CA SER A 419 -44.24 -6.06 -16.53
C SER A 419 -43.01 -5.84 -17.41
N GLY A 420 -41.83 -6.18 -16.87
CA GLY A 420 -40.53 -5.94 -17.48
C GLY A 420 -39.98 -4.52 -17.33
N ALA A 421 -40.67 -3.59 -16.64
CA ALA A 421 -40.18 -2.23 -16.41
C ALA A 421 -39.10 -2.15 -15.35
N GLY A 422 -39.27 -2.82 -14.20
CA GLY A 422 -38.29 -2.95 -13.13
C GLY A 422 -37.59 -4.30 -13.10
N LYS A 423 -36.60 -4.44 -12.22
CA LYS A 423 -35.82 -5.67 -12.05
C LYS A 423 -36.65 -6.67 -11.24
N LYS A 424 -37.27 -7.64 -11.93
CA LYS A 424 -38.28 -8.62 -11.42
C LYS A 424 -39.72 -8.09 -11.34
N ASP A 425 -40.14 -7.31 -12.34
CA ASP A 425 -41.52 -6.79 -12.48
C ASP A 425 -41.96 -5.77 -11.41
N ASP A 426 -40.99 -5.11 -10.76
CA ASP A 426 -41.20 -3.96 -9.87
C ASP A 426 -41.35 -2.64 -10.68
N SER A 427 -41.51 -1.52 -9.97
CA SER A 427 -41.47 -0.19 -10.57
C SER A 427 -40.03 0.20 -11.01
N ALA A 428 -39.90 1.09 -12.00
CA ALA A 428 -38.61 1.65 -12.38
C ALA A 428 -38.69 3.14 -12.69
N ALA A 429 -37.62 3.87 -12.39
CA ALA A 429 -37.44 5.23 -12.92
C ALA A 429 -37.13 5.16 -14.41
N PHE A 430 -37.86 5.92 -15.21
CA PHE A 430 -37.80 5.94 -16.66
C PHE A 430 -37.50 7.33 -17.21
N ALA A 431 -36.57 7.39 -18.16
CA ALA A 431 -36.28 8.58 -18.95
C ALA A 431 -36.35 8.29 -20.45
N GLY A 432 -36.97 9.20 -21.21
CA GLY A 432 -37.05 9.14 -22.68
C GLY A 432 -37.41 10.49 -23.30
N ASN A 433 -37.34 10.56 -24.63
CA ASN A 433 -37.57 11.78 -25.43
C ASN A 433 -36.70 12.97 -24.99
N THR A 434 -35.46 12.71 -24.59
CA THR A 434 -34.56 13.73 -24.03
C THR A 434 -33.09 13.49 -24.43
N PRO A 435 -32.34 14.52 -24.86
CA PRO A 435 -30.90 14.40 -25.07
C PRO A 435 -30.15 14.12 -23.77
N ILE A 436 -30.58 14.70 -22.65
CA ILE A 436 -29.93 14.54 -21.34
C ILE A 436 -30.99 14.63 -20.24
N ALA A 437 -30.92 13.73 -19.27
CA ALA A 437 -31.71 13.83 -18.05
C ALA A 437 -31.00 13.26 -16.84
N THR A 438 -31.43 13.68 -15.66
CA THR A 438 -30.87 13.25 -14.39
C THR A 438 -31.96 13.11 -13.33
N PHE A 439 -31.96 11.99 -12.62
CA PHE A 439 -32.62 11.85 -11.31
C PHE A 439 -31.57 12.04 -10.22
N THR A 440 -31.85 12.86 -9.21
CA THR A 440 -30.87 13.20 -8.16
C THR A 440 -31.44 13.07 -6.75
N GLN A 441 -30.66 12.50 -5.85
CA GLN A 441 -30.81 12.66 -4.40
C GLN A 441 -29.51 13.20 -3.80
N ALA A 442 -29.62 14.07 -2.80
CA ALA A 442 -28.49 14.70 -2.13
C ALA A 442 -28.46 14.32 -0.64
N PHE A 443 -27.27 14.08 -0.12
CA PHE A 443 -27.07 13.62 1.26
C PHE A 443 -26.02 14.49 1.95
N ARG A 444 -26.30 14.90 3.19
CA ARG A 444 -25.31 15.52 4.07
C ARG A 444 -24.35 14.45 4.58
N VAL A 445 -23.07 14.74 4.47
CA VAL A 445 -21.98 13.84 4.84
C VAL A 445 -20.88 14.60 5.56
N LYS A 446 -19.92 13.86 6.11
CA LYS A 446 -18.67 14.42 6.60
C LYS A 446 -17.52 13.98 5.69
N PRO A 447 -16.44 14.77 5.59
CA PRO A 447 -15.20 14.30 5.00
C PRO A 447 -14.81 12.93 5.54
N GLU A 448 -14.26 12.10 4.66
CA GLU A 448 -13.76 10.76 4.94
C GLU A 448 -14.79 9.67 5.28
N GLU A 449 -16.08 10.00 5.38
CA GLU A 449 -17.12 8.98 5.46
C GLU A 449 -17.06 8.06 4.23
N GLN A 450 -17.19 6.76 4.44
CA GLN A 450 -17.20 5.77 3.37
C GLN A 450 -18.61 5.32 3.06
N PHE A 451 -18.88 5.05 1.78
CA PHE A 451 -20.17 4.61 1.30
C PHE A 451 -20.01 3.53 0.24
N LEU A 452 -20.92 2.55 0.26
CA LEU A 452 -21.14 1.63 -0.84
C LEU A 452 -22.39 2.08 -1.60
N ILE A 453 -22.24 2.33 -2.89
CA ILE A 453 -23.36 2.58 -3.81
C ILE A 453 -23.52 1.40 -4.74
N SER A 454 -24.76 0.99 -4.98
CA SER A 454 -25.09 0.02 -6.02
C SER A 454 -26.45 0.28 -6.63
N GLY A 455 -26.71 -0.31 -7.79
CA GLY A 455 -28.00 -0.19 -8.43
C GLY A 455 -28.03 -0.83 -9.80
N TYR A 456 -29.20 -0.84 -10.41
CA TYR A 456 -29.38 -1.38 -11.75
C TYR A 456 -29.76 -0.26 -12.72
N PHE A 457 -29.24 -0.36 -13.94
CA PHE A 457 -29.78 0.40 -15.07
C PHE A 457 -29.94 -0.50 -16.30
N ARG A 458 -30.86 -0.12 -17.20
CA ARG A 458 -31.04 -0.73 -18.52
C ARG A 458 -31.27 0.38 -19.54
N THR A 459 -30.79 0.18 -20.76
CA THR A 459 -31.06 1.10 -21.86
C THR A 459 -31.56 0.35 -23.09
N ASP A 460 -32.43 1.00 -23.86
CA ASP A 460 -32.88 0.54 -25.16
C ASP A 460 -32.53 1.56 -26.24
N GLY A 461 -32.29 1.07 -27.47
CA GLY A 461 -31.90 1.91 -28.59
C GLY A 461 -30.53 2.57 -28.38
N ASN A 462 -30.43 3.86 -28.69
CA ASN A 462 -29.17 4.61 -28.61
C ASN A 462 -28.93 5.31 -27.26
N ALA A 463 -29.81 5.10 -26.28
CA ALA A 463 -29.69 5.72 -24.97
C ALA A 463 -28.48 5.17 -24.22
N LYS A 464 -27.83 6.06 -23.47
CA LYS A 464 -26.78 5.74 -22.50
C LYS A 464 -27.25 6.12 -21.11
N ALA A 465 -26.87 5.32 -20.13
CA ALA A 465 -27.17 5.55 -18.73
C ALA A 465 -25.96 5.27 -17.85
N SER A 466 -25.87 5.98 -16.73
CA SER A 466 -24.85 5.81 -15.69
C SER A 466 -25.45 6.11 -14.32
N ILE A 467 -24.87 5.49 -13.30
CA ILE A 467 -25.04 5.91 -11.91
C ILE A 467 -23.74 6.65 -11.55
N GLU A 468 -23.86 7.87 -11.04
CA GLU A 468 -22.71 8.73 -10.71
C GLU A 468 -22.84 9.26 -9.29
N VAL A 469 -21.71 9.48 -8.63
CA VAL A 469 -21.66 10.23 -7.36
C VAL A 469 -20.84 11.49 -7.56
N GLY A 470 -21.46 12.63 -7.28
CA GLY A 470 -20.82 13.95 -7.29
C GLY A 470 -20.69 14.55 -5.90
N TRP A 471 -19.86 15.58 -5.78
CA TRP A 471 -19.55 16.25 -4.50
C TRP A 471 -20.12 17.67 -4.43
N GLY A 472 -20.36 18.15 -3.21
CA GLY A 472 -20.71 19.54 -2.94
C GLY A 472 -20.07 20.09 -1.66
N CYS A 473 -20.14 21.41 -1.52
CA CYS A 473 -19.78 22.12 -0.30
C CYS A 473 -20.72 23.32 -0.07
N GLY A 474 -21.06 23.62 1.19
CA GLY A 474 -21.82 24.83 1.54
C GLY A 474 -23.22 24.87 0.92
N GLY A 475 -23.88 23.71 0.81
CA GLY A 475 -25.23 23.63 0.26
C GLY A 475 -25.33 23.61 -1.27
N ARG A 476 -24.20 23.67 -2.00
CA ARG A 476 -24.19 23.70 -3.48
C ARG A 476 -23.36 22.56 -4.05
N GLN A 477 -23.87 21.96 -5.13
CA GLN A 477 -23.07 21.09 -5.98
C GLN A 477 -22.01 21.94 -6.69
N ARG A 478 -20.80 21.39 -6.81
CA ARG A 478 -19.72 21.99 -7.60
C ARG A 478 -19.55 21.16 -8.86
N VAL A 479 -19.93 21.73 -10.01
CA VAL A 479 -19.98 21.01 -11.30
C VAL A 479 -18.56 20.77 -11.84
N GLU A 480 -17.61 21.60 -11.40
CA GLU A 480 -16.19 21.55 -11.76
C GLU A 480 -15.40 20.46 -11.01
N LEU A 481 -16.02 19.73 -10.07
CA LEU A 481 -15.35 18.65 -9.32
C LEU A 481 -15.56 17.30 -10.01
N GLU A 482 -14.54 16.45 -9.92
CA GLU A 482 -14.59 15.06 -10.40
C GLU A 482 -15.80 14.33 -9.81
N ARG A 483 -16.59 13.71 -10.68
CA ARG A 483 -17.60 12.72 -10.29
C ARG A 483 -17.00 11.34 -10.41
N ILE A 484 -17.44 10.42 -9.58
CA ILE A 484 -17.14 9.00 -9.78
C ILE A 484 -18.28 8.35 -10.55
N LEU A 485 -17.92 7.48 -11.49
CA LEU A 485 -18.84 6.56 -12.14
C LEU A 485 -18.98 5.31 -11.26
N VAL A 486 -20.20 4.86 -11.02
CA VAL A 486 -20.41 3.57 -10.36
C VAL A 486 -20.19 2.46 -11.37
N GLU A 487 -19.22 1.60 -11.08
CA GLU A 487 -18.68 0.63 -12.04
C GLU A 487 -19.68 -0.49 -12.36
N PRO A 488 -19.86 -0.84 -13.65
CA PRO A 488 -20.59 -2.04 -14.05
C PRO A 488 -19.90 -3.31 -13.55
N VAL A 489 -20.66 -4.16 -12.86
CA VAL A 489 -20.20 -5.45 -12.31
C VAL A 489 -20.71 -6.62 -13.13
N GLN A 490 -21.99 -6.62 -13.47
CA GLN A 490 -22.64 -7.74 -14.16
C GLN A 490 -23.74 -7.26 -15.09
N LYS A 491 -23.80 -7.82 -16.29
CA LYS A 491 -24.97 -7.71 -17.17
C LYS A 491 -25.81 -8.97 -17.07
N THR A 492 -27.12 -8.83 -16.86
CA THR A 492 -28.07 -9.94 -16.78
C THR A 492 -28.70 -10.21 -18.14
N GLU A 493 -29.27 -11.41 -18.32
CA GLU A 493 -29.84 -11.87 -19.61
C GLU A 493 -30.97 -10.95 -20.12
N ASP A 494 -31.76 -10.39 -19.20
CA ASP A 494 -32.83 -9.42 -19.45
C ASP A 494 -32.33 -7.98 -19.73
N GLY A 495 -31.02 -7.81 -19.95
CA GLY A 495 -30.40 -6.57 -20.42
C GLY A 495 -30.03 -5.56 -19.33
N TRP A 496 -30.38 -5.81 -18.07
CA TRP A 496 -29.98 -4.95 -16.95
C TRP A 496 -28.49 -5.05 -16.65
N ILE A 497 -27.93 -3.94 -16.21
CA ILE A 497 -26.55 -3.81 -15.77
C ILE A 497 -26.57 -3.48 -14.28
N PHE A 498 -26.00 -4.37 -13.47
CA PHE A 498 -25.73 -4.13 -12.07
C PHE A 498 -24.43 -3.37 -11.91
N CYS A 499 -24.47 -2.24 -11.21
CA CYS A 499 -23.31 -1.44 -10.87
C CYS A 499 -23.06 -1.40 -9.37
N ARG A 500 -21.78 -1.32 -8.97
CA ARG A 500 -21.40 -1.15 -7.57
C ARG A 500 -20.03 -0.50 -7.44
N SER A 501 -19.90 0.44 -6.50
CA SER A 501 -18.61 1.05 -6.13
C SER A 501 -18.58 1.42 -4.65
N LEU A 502 -17.39 1.33 -4.07
CA LEU A 502 -17.08 1.89 -2.74
C LEU A 502 -16.36 3.22 -2.95
N PHE A 503 -16.69 4.23 -2.14
CA PHE A 503 -16.00 5.51 -2.18
C PHE A 503 -15.88 6.16 -0.81
N SER A 504 -14.91 7.07 -0.69
CA SER A 504 -14.74 7.96 0.46
C SER A 504 -15.14 9.39 0.08
N VAL A 505 -15.73 10.13 1.00
CA VAL A 505 -16.02 11.56 0.82
C VAL A 505 -14.70 12.35 0.85
N PRO A 506 -14.37 13.15 -0.18
CA PRO A 506 -13.11 13.91 -0.19
C PRO A 506 -13.02 14.96 0.92
N PRO A 507 -11.81 15.42 1.27
CA PRO A 507 -11.60 16.54 2.18
C PRO A 507 -12.40 17.79 1.77
N GLY A 508 -12.93 18.50 2.76
CA GLY A 508 -13.67 19.76 2.56
C GLY A 508 -15.05 19.61 1.88
N ARG A 509 -15.59 18.39 1.79
CA ARG A 509 -16.94 18.12 1.24
C ARG A 509 -17.93 17.79 2.34
N ASP A 510 -19.13 18.36 2.23
CA ASP A 510 -20.24 18.18 3.18
C ASP A 510 -21.50 17.60 2.52
N LEU A 511 -21.45 17.38 1.21
CA LEU A 511 -22.55 16.87 0.41
C LEU A 511 -22.06 15.85 -0.62
N ILE A 512 -22.86 14.80 -0.79
CA ILE A 512 -22.81 13.91 -1.96
C ILE A 512 -24.13 13.98 -2.73
N PHE A 513 -24.03 13.82 -4.04
CA PHE A 513 -25.16 13.75 -4.96
C PHE A 513 -25.12 12.41 -5.68
N VAL A 514 -26.17 11.61 -5.52
CA VAL A 514 -26.37 10.40 -6.32
C VAL A 514 -27.17 10.78 -7.55
N HIS A 515 -26.57 10.60 -8.72
CA HIS A 515 -27.17 10.91 -10.01
C HIS A 515 -27.44 9.63 -10.79
N LEU A 516 -28.67 9.50 -11.30
CA LEU A 516 -29.03 8.55 -12.33
C LEU A 516 -29.05 9.34 -13.64
N TYR A 517 -27.94 9.29 -14.36
CA TYR A 517 -27.68 10.12 -15.52
C TYR A 517 -28.05 9.39 -16.81
N VAL A 518 -28.65 10.13 -17.74
CA VAL A 518 -29.11 9.64 -19.03
C VAL A 518 -28.65 10.58 -20.12
N SER A 519 -28.16 10.02 -21.22
CA SER A 519 -27.88 10.76 -22.45
C SER A 519 -28.36 10.02 -23.70
N ASN A 520 -28.56 10.75 -24.80
CA ASN A 520 -28.97 10.24 -26.10
C ASN A 520 -30.31 9.46 -26.09
N ALA A 521 -31.26 9.89 -25.25
CA ALA A 521 -32.56 9.25 -25.10
C ALA A 521 -33.68 9.92 -25.92
N GLU A 522 -33.36 10.66 -26.99
CA GLU A 522 -34.36 11.25 -27.90
C GLU A 522 -35.10 10.18 -28.70
N LYS A 523 -34.42 9.08 -29.04
CA LYS A 523 -34.97 7.88 -29.70
C LYS A 523 -34.64 6.59 -28.94
N GLY A 524 -34.25 6.73 -27.67
CA GLY A 524 -33.87 5.63 -26.79
C GLY A 524 -34.57 5.76 -25.45
N LYS A 525 -34.39 4.75 -24.61
CA LYS A 525 -35.02 4.66 -23.28
C LYS A 525 -33.98 4.30 -22.24
N ALA A 526 -34.10 4.85 -21.04
CA ALA A 526 -33.27 4.48 -19.90
C ALA A 526 -34.15 4.16 -18.69
N TYR A 527 -33.76 3.11 -17.98
CA TYR A 527 -34.45 2.56 -16.83
C TYR A 527 -33.47 2.42 -15.67
N PHE A 528 -33.92 2.70 -14.44
CA PHE A 528 -33.15 2.50 -13.22
C PHE A 528 -34.00 1.82 -12.15
N ASP A 529 -33.39 0.95 -11.36
CA ASP A 529 -34.06 0.23 -10.27
C ASP A 529 -33.09 -0.18 -9.16
N LYS A 530 -33.61 -0.42 -7.96
CA LYS A 530 -32.92 -0.96 -6.77
C LYS A 530 -31.65 -0.21 -6.42
N ILE A 531 -31.76 1.13 -6.38
CA ILE A 531 -30.64 1.99 -6.03
C ILE A 531 -30.41 1.94 -4.52
N GLU A 532 -29.20 1.59 -4.14
CA GLU A 532 -28.80 1.48 -2.75
C GLU A 532 -27.58 2.35 -2.46
N LEU A 533 -27.62 3.03 -1.33
CA LEU A 533 -26.50 3.77 -0.77
C LEU A 533 -26.40 3.44 0.71
N HIS A 534 -25.31 2.82 1.12
CA HIS A 534 -25.08 2.42 2.50
C HIS A 534 -23.86 3.15 3.04
N ARG A 535 -23.97 3.73 4.24
CA ARG A 535 -22.80 4.27 4.96
C ARG A 535 -22.02 3.12 5.58
N ILE A 536 -20.71 3.08 5.33
CA ILE A 536 -19.81 2.02 5.80
C ILE A 536 -18.98 2.57 6.96
N ASP A 537 -19.20 2.01 8.14
CA ASP A 537 -18.44 2.32 9.35
C ASP A 537 -18.02 1.02 10.05
N TYR A 538 -16.72 0.76 10.09
CA TYR A 538 -16.17 -0.44 10.73
C TYR A 538 -15.96 -0.25 12.25
N CYS A 539 -16.10 0.96 12.78
CA CYS A 539 -15.81 1.22 14.20
C CYS A 539 -16.76 0.48 15.14
N PRO A 540 -18.09 0.45 14.90
CA PRO A 540 -18.98 -0.39 15.69
C PRO A 540 -18.62 -1.88 15.63
N PHE A 541 -18.23 -2.37 14.45
CA PHE A 541 -17.78 -3.76 14.26
C PHE A 541 -16.55 -4.07 15.12
N TYR A 542 -15.53 -3.21 15.09
CA TYR A 542 -14.32 -3.40 15.88
C TYR A 542 -14.58 -3.30 17.39
N ARG A 543 -15.47 -2.41 17.84
CA ARG A 543 -15.88 -2.34 19.26
C ARG A 543 -16.53 -3.63 19.73
N GLN A 544 -17.40 -4.24 18.92
CA GLN A 544 -18.00 -5.53 19.27
C GLN A 544 -16.97 -6.65 19.37
N LEU A 545 -15.94 -6.65 18.51
CA LEU A 545 -14.84 -7.61 18.62
C LEU A 545 -14.06 -7.42 19.93
N LEU A 546 -13.75 -6.16 20.27
CA LEU A 546 -13.10 -5.81 21.54
C LEU A 546 -13.92 -6.30 22.74
N GLU A 547 -15.23 -6.01 22.78
CA GLU A 547 -16.12 -6.43 23.87
C GLU A 547 -16.16 -7.97 24.05
N LYS A 548 -16.23 -8.71 22.94
CA LYS A 548 -16.17 -10.19 22.96
C LYS A 548 -14.84 -10.69 23.53
N THR A 549 -13.72 -10.11 23.12
CA THR A 549 -12.40 -10.49 23.64
C THR A 549 -12.20 -10.14 25.10
N THR A 550 -12.77 -9.04 25.60
CA THR A 550 -12.70 -8.66 27.02
C THR A 550 -13.60 -9.50 27.92
N ASN A 551 -14.69 -10.05 27.38
CA ASN A 551 -15.63 -10.91 28.12
C ASN A 551 -15.18 -12.39 28.17
N MET A 552 -14.22 -12.78 27.34
CA MET A 552 -13.46 -14.02 27.55
C MET A 552 -12.45 -13.74 28.68
N LYS A 553 -12.86 -13.99 29.93
CA LYS A 553 -11.89 -14.08 31.04
C LYS A 553 -10.83 -15.12 30.63
N PRO A 554 -9.53 -14.89 30.89
CA PRO A 554 -8.57 -15.97 30.77
C PRO A 554 -9.03 -17.07 31.73
N ASP A 555 -9.34 -18.26 31.20
CA ASP A 555 -9.34 -19.47 32.00
C ASP A 555 -7.93 -19.56 32.58
N ASN A 556 -7.84 -19.26 33.87
CA ASN A 556 -6.62 -19.32 34.65
C ASN A 556 -6.09 -20.76 34.55
N PRO A 557 -4.97 -21.04 33.86
CA PRO A 557 -4.41 -22.37 33.87
C PRO A 557 -3.67 -22.53 35.20
N ALA A 558 -4.38 -23.10 36.17
CA ALA A 558 -3.92 -23.85 37.34
C ALA A 558 -2.96 -23.18 38.35
N GLU A 559 -3.40 -23.25 39.62
CA GLU A 559 -2.56 -23.32 40.82
C GLU A 559 -1.54 -24.47 40.77
#